data_AF-A0A1V0HZ65-F1
#
_entry.id   AF-A0A1V0HZ65-F1
#
_cell.length_a   1.000
_cell.length_b   1.000
_cell.length_c   1.000
_cell.angle_alpha   90.00
_cell.angle_beta   90.00
_cell.angle_gamma   90.00
#
_symmetry.space_group_name_H-M   'P 1'
#
loop_
_entity.id
_entity.type
_entity.pdbx_description
1 polymer ?
#
loop_
_entity_poly.entity_id
_entity_poly.type
_entity_poly.pdbx_seq_one_letter_code
_entity_poly.pdbx_strand_id
1 'polypeptide(L)'
;MTAFIQITSQSFRALACAACLVVPPASLPGQTIPHPGAVRLALQNADARALRPKSVIELQGLRTSQSALSRDGTRLTLTSLNPNANAWFLLEIDRPDQRREAYHLENPAPLTQDLSLSDDPAPALLLTEGQAQIKCRPWAVATPELSDARASGLPFAPLCNTHLYLRNPVSGSRTNLERTAEFLRDNLWFGESLVGLVKDTLYKDRYLASGRVLQGADPGAVDRLLGRAALRDFPVMYTTMTFELVGATPERMEMGAWYAVRGAPGIYASALQPRMIAPDILARRGEANWLDGIEGRADVYLVAFDMTDFDIGYETGTEHPRLDWSSRPSGPGRNRSLPGPDGFDTARPLATVGMINPEEARRVAATFTGGFKRDHGAFRFGPMARFNNGHHYGFVVHGTVLSSLQPDLSTLYVLDDGTIGMKTWTEDDDALLPQIRFARQNGVPIIERDAATGRGIVGPLVRQWGAGNWSGSANADLRTLRAGACMKTAAGRNFLIYGWFSTATPSAMARTFQAYGCDYAMLLDMNAIEHTYMALYTPDKAGGLDTRHLVAGMSRIDEQSRDGRPIPRFIGFPDNRDFFYLMRKEPLR
;
A
#
# COMPACT_ATOMS: atom_id res chain seq x y z
N MET A 1 39.63 -2.00 79.54
CA MET A 1 39.33 -3.10 80.48
C MET A 1 38.89 -4.30 79.66
N THR A 2 39.60 -5.44 79.84
CA THR A 2 39.20 -6.85 79.55
C THR A 2 38.82 -7.23 78.10
N ALA A 3 39.68 -7.88 77.27
CA ALA A 3 40.19 -9.29 77.26
C ALA A 3 39.13 -10.30 76.75
N PHE A 4 39.32 -11.30 75.85
CA PHE A 4 40.28 -12.40 75.62
C PHE A 4 40.10 -12.90 74.14
N ILE A 5 41.13 -13.29 73.35
CA ILE A 5 41.63 -14.68 73.04
C ILE A 5 40.51 -15.62 72.51
N GLN A 6 40.55 -16.36 71.37
CA GLN A 6 41.56 -17.27 70.82
C GLN A 6 41.26 -17.71 69.37
N ILE A 7 42.31 -18.24 68.74
CA ILE A 7 42.52 -18.84 67.42
C ILE A 7 41.78 -20.18 67.22
N THR A 8 41.32 -20.50 66.00
CA THR A 8 41.61 -21.78 65.32
C THR A 8 41.45 -21.74 63.80
N SER A 9 42.43 -22.36 63.16
CA SER A 9 42.72 -22.64 61.75
C SER A 9 41.64 -23.40 60.95
N GLN A 10 41.60 -23.21 59.63
CA GLN A 10 41.85 -24.29 58.67
C GLN A 10 42.02 -23.78 57.23
N SER A 11 42.98 -24.40 56.55
CA SER A 11 43.55 -24.10 55.24
C SER A 11 42.65 -24.56 54.08
N PHE A 12 42.54 -23.78 53.00
CA PHE A 12 42.20 -24.29 51.68
C PHE A 12 43.11 -23.69 50.60
N ARG A 13 43.74 -24.59 49.83
CA ARG A 13 44.58 -24.33 48.67
C ARG A 13 43.74 -23.71 47.55
N ALA A 14 44.12 -22.53 47.06
CA ALA A 14 43.54 -21.95 45.85
C ALA A 14 44.24 -22.54 44.61
N LEU A 15 43.48 -23.25 43.77
CA LEU A 15 43.86 -23.56 42.39
C LEU A 15 43.78 -22.27 41.56
N ALA A 16 44.88 -21.92 40.88
CA ALA A 16 44.89 -20.90 39.85
C ALA A 16 44.27 -21.46 38.56
N CYS A 17 43.04 -21.06 38.24
CA CYS A 17 42.46 -21.21 36.90
C CYS A 17 42.75 -19.93 36.10
N ALA A 18 43.59 -20.05 35.07
CA ALA A 18 43.76 -19.03 34.05
C ALA A 18 42.44 -18.90 33.25
N ALA A 19 41.68 -17.84 33.50
CA ALA A 19 40.53 -17.49 32.68
C ALA A 19 41.04 -16.83 31.38
N CYS A 20 41.02 -17.59 30.29
CA CYS A 20 41.05 -17.00 28.95
C CYS A 20 39.77 -16.17 28.78
N LEU A 21 39.92 -14.85 28.79
CA LEU A 21 38.89 -13.91 28.35
C LEU A 21 38.65 -14.14 26.86
N VAL A 22 37.66 -14.97 26.54
CA VAL A 22 37.07 -15.02 25.20
C VAL A 22 36.30 -13.72 25.03
N VAL A 23 36.91 -12.75 24.37
CA VAL A 23 36.20 -11.56 23.88
C VAL A 23 35.19 -12.08 22.83
N PRO A 24 33.88 -11.91 23.03
CA PRO A 24 32.92 -12.25 21.99
C PRO A 24 33.27 -11.42 20.74
N PRO A 25 33.22 -12.01 19.54
CA PRO A 25 33.44 -11.23 18.32
C PRO A 25 32.47 -10.05 18.33
N ALA A 26 33.00 -8.85 18.20
CA ALA A 26 32.21 -7.66 17.99
C ALA A 26 31.31 -7.93 16.77
N SER A 27 30.01 -7.92 16.98
CA SER A 27 29.00 -7.98 15.93
C SER A 27 29.29 -6.84 14.96
N LEU A 28 29.76 -7.18 13.75
CA LEU A 28 29.80 -6.21 12.66
C LEU A 28 28.33 -5.84 12.39
N PRO A 29 27.91 -4.58 12.54
CA PRO A 29 26.62 -4.17 12.02
C PRO A 29 26.59 -4.55 10.53
N GLY A 30 25.49 -5.16 10.09
CA GLY A 30 25.25 -5.43 8.68
C GLY A 30 25.56 -4.16 7.89
N GLN A 31 26.34 -4.27 6.82
CA GLN A 31 26.61 -3.13 5.95
C GLN A 31 25.31 -2.78 5.24
N THR A 32 24.50 -1.90 5.82
CA THR A 32 23.39 -1.25 5.12
C THR A 32 23.96 -0.26 4.11
N ILE A 33 23.25 -0.03 3.01
CA ILE A 33 23.62 1.06 2.10
C ILE A 33 23.47 2.38 2.88
N PRO A 34 24.55 3.15 3.06
CA PRO A 34 24.49 4.34 3.90
C PRO A 34 23.57 5.40 3.28
N HIS A 35 22.98 6.23 4.13
CA HIS A 35 22.22 7.40 3.67
C HIS A 35 23.15 8.41 2.97
N PRO A 36 22.62 9.20 2.00
CA PRO A 36 23.40 10.28 1.42
C PRO A 36 23.73 11.32 2.50
N GLY A 37 25.00 11.74 2.57
CA GLY A 37 25.39 12.86 3.44
C GLY A 37 24.66 14.15 3.04
N ALA A 38 24.52 15.09 3.97
CA ALA A 38 23.69 16.30 3.81
C ALA A 38 23.95 17.09 2.52
N VAL A 39 25.21 17.24 2.10
CA VAL A 39 25.58 17.93 0.85
C VAL A 39 25.06 17.18 -0.38
N ARG A 40 25.22 15.85 -0.41
CA ARG A 40 24.76 15.02 -1.52
C ARG A 40 23.23 15.04 -1.60
N LEU A 41 22.55 14.91 -0.46
CA LEU A 41 21.09 15.00 -0.37
C LEU A 41 20.57 16.35 -0.89
N ALA A 42 21.20 17.45 -0.49
CA ALA A 42 20.81 18.79 -0.97
C ALA A 42 20.94 18.92 -2.49
N LEU A 43 22.03 18.43 -3.07
CA LEU A 43 22.24 18.42 -4.53
C LEU A 43 21.20 17.53 -5.24
N GLN A 44 20.97 16.31 -4.72
CA GLN A 44 19.99 15.39 -5.29
C GLN A 44 18.56 15.94 -5.23
N ASN A 45 18.19 16.62 -4.14
CA ASN A 45 16.88 17.27 -4.01
C ASN A 45 16.73 18.46 -4.96
N ALA A 46 17.79 19.25 -5.16
CA ALA A 46 17.79 20.33 -6.14
C ALA A 46 17.62 19.77 -7.57
N ASP A 47 18.34 18.70 -7.90
CA ASP A 47 18.20 17.99 -9.17
C ASP A 47 16.81 17.39 -9.38
N ALA A 48 16.23 16.79 -8.34
CA ALA A 48 14.89 16.22 -8.37
C ALA A 48 13.81 17.29 -8.63
N ARG A 49 13.98 18.50 -8.07
CA ARG A 49 13.05 19.63 -8.25
C ARG A 49 13.25 20.43 -9.54
N ALA A 50 14.41 20.29 -10.21
CA ALA A 50 14.71 21.05 -11.42
C ALA A 50 13.74 20.73 -12.58
N LEU A 51 13.22 21.74 -13.27
CA LEU A 51 12.34 21.57 -14.45
C LEU A 51 13.14 21.23 -15.71
N ARG A 52 13.68 20.01 -15.77
CA ARG A 52 14.45 19.47 -16.90
C ARG A 52 14.06 18.03 -17.21
N PRO A 53 14.33 17.54 -18.43
CA PRO A 53 14.30 16.10 -18.69
C PRO A 53 15.21 15.37 -17.70
N LYS A 54 14.70 14.29 -17.13
CA LYS A 54 15.41 13.43 -16.17
C LYS A 54 14.85 12.01 -16.23
N SER A 55 15.49 11.07 -15.56
CA SER A 55 14.98 9.72 -15.33
C SER A 55 14.20 9.62 -14.02
N VAL A 56 13.42 8.56 -13.86
CA VAL A 56 12.77 8.23 -12.57
C VAL A 56 13.81 8.07 -11.45
N ILE A 57 15.02 7.59 -11.77
CA ILE A 57 16.11 7.43 -10.80
C ILE A 57 16.60 8.79 -10.30
N GLU A 58 16.75 9.77 -11.19
CA GLU A 58 17.17 11.13 -10.81
C GLU A 58 16.15 11.87 -9.93
N LEU A 59 14.87 11.50 -10.01
CA LEU A 59 13.83 12.04 -9.12
C LEU A 59 14.03 11.58 -7.65
N GLN A 60 14.76 10.48 -7.42
CA GLN A 60 14.92 9.92 -6.08
C GLN A 60 15.98 10.71 -5.31
N GLY A 61 15.52 11.65 -4.46
CA GLY A 61 16.39 12.51 -3.66
C GLY A 61 17.28 11.76 -2.67
N LEU A 62 16.80 10.63 -2.14
CA LEU A 62 17.50 9.83 -1.12
C LEU A 62 18.36 8.70 -1.69
N ARG A 63 18.39 8.53 -3.02
CA ARG A 63 19.08 7.40 -3.64
C ARG A 63 20.55 7.35 -3.25
N THR A 64 21.05 6.14 -3.02
CA THR A 64 22.47 5.89 -2.79
C THR A 64 22.92 4.64 -3.50
N SER A 65 24.14 4.66 -4.03
CA SER A 65 24.72 3.56 -4.81
C SER A 65 26.00 3.04 -4.18
N GLN A 66 26.17 1.73 -4.23
CA GLN A 66 27.43 1.02 -4.01
C GLN A 66 27.90 0.44 -5.35
N SER A 67 29.22 0.44 -5.59
CA SER A 67 29.79 -0.13 -6.80
C SER A 67 30.95 -1.05 -6.45
N ALA A 68 31.10 -2.14 -7.21
CA ALA A 68 32.19 -3.09 -7.08
C ALA A 68 32.73 -3.48 -8.47
N LEU A 69 34.02 -3.82 -8.56
CA LEU A 69 34.67 -4.27 -9.77
C LEU A 69 35.13 -5.73 -9.62
N SER A 70 34.56 -6.61 -10.42
CA SER A 70 34.94 -8.02 -10.49
C SER A 70 36.29 -8.20 -11.21
N ARG A 71 36.97 -9.32 -10.95
CA ARG A 71 38.25 -9.68 -11.61
C ARG A 71 38.19 -9.76 -13.14
N ASP A 72 37.02 -10.08 -13.69
CA ASP A 72 36.78 -10.17 -15.14
C ASP A 72 36.51 -8.80 -15.79
N GLY A 73 36.63 -7.71 -15.03
CA GLY A 73 36.35 -6.36 -15.49
C GLY A 73 34.87 -5.95 -15.42
N THR A 74 33.98 -6.85 -14.96
CA THR A 74 32.56 -6.53 -14.78
C THR A 74 32.38 -5.53 -13.63
N ARG A 75 31.79 -4.37 -13.92
CA ARG A 75 31.38 -3.40 -12.91
C ARG A 75 29.93 -3.63 -12.51
N LEU A 76 29.70 -3.76 -11.21
CA LEU A 76 28.37 -3.86 -10.60
C LEU A 76 28.06 -2.57 -9.88
N THR A 77 26.84 -2.07 -10.01
CA THR A 77 26.33 -0.93 -9.24
C THR A 77 24.97 -1.26 -8.68
N LEU A 78 24.85 -1.28 -7.35
CA LEU A 78 23.59 -1.47 -6.64
C LEU A 78 23.14 -0.10 -6.12
N THR A 79 22.02 0.40 -6.62
CA THR A 79 21.41 1.67 -6.20
C THR A 79 20.16 1.39 -5.38
N SER A 80 20.15 1.76 -4.11
CA SER A 80 18.90 1.88 -3.34
C SER A 80 18.17 3.14 -3.77
N LEU A 81 16.87 3.03 -4.06
CA LEU A 81 16.05 4.20 -4.42
C LEU A 81 15.69 5.05 -3.20
N ASN A 82 15.53 4.40 -2.04
CA ASN A 82 15.37 5.04 -0.75
C ASN A 82 15.89 4.10 0.36
N PRO A 83 17.06 4.38 0.95
CA PRO A 83 17.64 3.54 1.99
C PRO A 83 16.79 3.40 3.25
N ASN A 84 15.90 4.36 3.57
CA ASN A 84 14.98 4.23 4.71
C ASN A 84 13.91 3.15 4.44
N ALA A 85 13.37 3.14 3.23
CA ALA A 85 12.34 2.18 2.85
C ALA A 85 12.91 0.79 2.56
N ASN A 86 14.19 0.71 2.13
CA ASN A 86 14.95 -0.55 1.98
C ASN A 86 14.25 -1.62 1.11
N ALA A 87 13.37 -1.18 0.21
CA ALA A 87 12.47 -2.06 -0.53
C ALA A 87 12.86 -2.22 -2.00
N TRP A 88 13.13 -1.13 -2.72
CA TRP A 88 13.46 -1.15 -4.15
C TRP A 88 14.90 -0.76 -4.45
N PHE A 89 15.52 -1.56 -5.31
CA PHE A 89 16.90 -1.41 -5.74
C PHE A 89 17.05 -1.57 -7.25
N LEU A 90 18.02 -0.86 -7.82
CA LEU A 90 18.46 -1.05 -9.20
C LEU A 90 19.85 -1.66 -9.20
N LEU A 91 19.98 -2.88 -9.72
CA LEU A 91 21.26 -3.51 -10.00
C LEU A 91 21.64 -3.29 -11.46
N GLU A 92 22.70 -2.52 -11.69
CA GLU A 92 23.32 -2.33 -13.00
C GLU A 92 24.57 -3.21 -13.14
N ILE A 93 24.69 -3.88 -14.29
CA ILE A 93 25.80 -4.75 -14.64
C ILE A 93 26.42 -4.25 -15.94
N ASP A 94 27.70 -3.89 -15.89
CA ASP A 94 28.47 -3.36 -17.01
C ASP A 94 29.65 -4.32 -17.26
N ARG A 95 29.49 -5.20 -18.26
CA ARG A 95 30.53 -6.16 -18.67
C ARG A 95 31.33 -5.60 -19.84
N PRO A 96 32.65 -5.87 -19.93
CA PRO A 96 33.45 -5.46 -21.09
C PRO A 96 32.79 -5.91 -22.40
N ASP A 97 32.74 -5.00 -23.38
CA ASP A 97 32.20 -5.22 -24.72
C ASP A 97 30.73 -5.67 -24.79
N GLN A 98 29.97 -5.50 -23.70
CA GLN A 98 28.53 -5.78 -23.67
C GLN A 98 27.73 -4.52 -23.36
N ARG A 99 26.45 -4.54 -23.75
CA ARG A 99 25.52 -3.49 -23.37
C ARG A 99 25.26 -3.59 -21.86
N ARG A 100 25.27 -2.45 -21.18
CA ARG A 100 24.84 -2.37 -19.77
C ARG A 100 23.43 -2.94 -19.59
N GLU A 101 23.29 -3.79 -18.59
CA GLU A 101 22.02 -4.35 -18.16
C GLU A 101 21.59 -3.72 -16.84
N ALA A 102 20.27 -3.56 -16.64
CA ALA A 102 19.69 -3.04 -15.40
C ALA A 102 18.57 -3.96 -14.93
N TYR A 103 18.52 -4.26 -13.64
CA TYR A 103 17.56 -5.17 -13.01
C TYR A 103 16.89 -4.50 -11.82
N HIS A 104 15.56 -4.46 -11.82
CA HIS A 104 14.78 -3.91 -10.71
C HIS A 104 14.58 -5.01 -9.64
N LEU A 105 15.27 -4.88 -8.52
CA LEU A 105 15.21 -5.83 -7.42
C LEU A 105 14.27 -5.30 -6.33
N GLU A 106 13.48 -6.21 -5.76
CA GLU A 106 12.67 -5.96 -4.58
C GLU A 106 13.15 -6.83 -3.41
N ASN A 107 13.31 -6.17 -2.26
CA ASN A 107 13.43 -6.80 -0.96
C ASN A 107 12.02 -7.01 -0.38
N PRO A 108 11.54 -8.26 -0.26
CA PRO A 108 10.19 -8.53 0.24
C PRO A 108 10.04 -8.35 1.76
N ALA A 109 11.15 -8.21 2.49
CA ALA A 109 11.17 -8.08 3.95
C ALA A 109 12.00 -6.84 4.40
N PRO A 110 11.62 -5.62 3.97
CA PRO A 110 12.44 -4.41 4.17
C PRO A 110 12.66 -4.03 5.64
N LEU A 111 11.84 -4.54 6.56
CA LEU A 111 11.94 -4.27 8.01
C LEU A 111 12.91 -5.21 8.74
N THR A 112 13.23 -6.38 8.18
CA THR A 112 14.07 -7.39 8.85
C THR A 112 15.31 -7.78 8.07
N GLN A 113 15.32 -7.52 6.76
CA GLN A 113 16.41 -7.88 5.86
C GLN A 113 17.06 -6.62 5.25
N ASP A 114 18.37 -6.48 5.39
CA ASP A 114 19.17 -5.46 4.73
C ASP A 114 19.80 -6.00 3.44
N LEU A 115 19.90 -5.16 2.40
CA LEU A 115 20.56 -5.50 1.14
C LEU A 115 21.73 -4.54 0.85
N SER A 116 22.90 -5.11 0.55
CA SER A 116 24.08 -4.35 0.08
C SER A 116 24.92 -5.13 -0.93
N LEU A 117 25.96 -4.47 -1.46
CA LEU A 117 26.93 -5.03 -2.40
C LEU A 117 28.31 -5.10 -1.73
N SER A 118 28.95 -6.28 -1.75
CA SER A 118 30.29 -6.44 -1.19
C SER A 118 31.36 -5.77 -2.06
N ASP A 119 32.34 -5.14 -1.39
CA ASP A 119 33.52 -4.53 -2.01
C ASP A 119 34.72 -5.48 -1.94
N ASP A 120 34.59 -6.64 -2.58
CA ASP A 120 35.66 -7.63 -2.70
C ASP A 120 35.85 -8.04 -4.17
N PRO A 121 37.01 -8.64 -4.55
CA PRO A 121 37.29 -8.98 -5.95
C PRO A 121 36.32 -9.98 -6.60
N ALA A 122 35.49 -10.67 -5.80
CA ALA A 122 34.43 -11.56 -6.24
C ALA A 122 33.10 -11.07 -5.63
N PRO A 123 32.63 -9.88 -6.03
CA PRO A 123 31.54 -9.19 -5.36
C PRO A 123 30.26 -10.04 -5.30
N ALA A 124 29.43 -9.77 -4.30
CA ALA A 124 28.15 -10.45 -4.08
C ALA A 124 27.12 -9.48 -3.49
N LEU A 125 25.85 -9.77 -3.73
CA LEU A 125 24.78 -9.22 -2.90
C LEU A 125 24.88 -9.84 -1.52
N LEU A 126 24.86 -9.00 -0.49
CA LEU A 126 24.81 -9.39 0.91
C LEU A 126 23.39 -9.12 1.42
N LEU A 127 22.69 -10.19 1.77
CA LEU A 127 21.39 -10.12 2.41
C LEU A 127 21.58 -10.43 3.88
N THR A 128 21.32 -9.48 4.77
CA THR A 128 21.58 -9.61 6.20
C THR A 128 20.28 -9.57 6.98
N GLU A 129 19.99 -10.59 7.76
CA GLU A 129 18.82 -10.66 8.66
C GLU A 129 19.32 -11.04 10.06
N GLY A 130 19.33 -10.07 10.97
CA GLY A 130 19.89 -10.25 12.32
C GLY A 130 21.38 -10.63 12.26
N GLN A 131 21.71 -11.87 12.64
CA GLN A 131 23.08 -12.42 12.57
C GLN A 131 23.32 -13.31 11.33
N ALA A 132 22.26 -13.64 10.60
CA ALA A 132 22.37 -14.42 9.38
C ALA A 132 22.78 -13.50 8.23
N GLN A 133 23.72 -13.97 7.42
CA GLN A 133 24.11 -13.28 6.19
C GLN A 133 24.16 -14.29 5.05
N ILE A 134 23.43 -13.98 3.98
CA ILE A 134 23.40 -14.76 2.74
C ILE A 134 24.19 -13.98 1.70
N LYS A 135 25.09 -14.68 1.00
CA LYS A 135 25.85 -14.15 -0.14
C LYS A 135 25.27 -14.68 -1.44
N CYS A 136 24.83 -13.80 -2.32
CA CYS A 136 24.20 -14.16 -3.57
C CYS A 136 24.92 -13.50 -4.76
N ARG A 137 25.11 -14.25 -5.87
CA ARG A 137 25.72 -13.77 -7.11
C ARG A 137 24.83 -14.14 -8.30
N PRO A 138 23.64 -13.53 -8.42
CA PRO A 138 22.64 -13.99 -9.39
C PRO A 138 23.03 -13.67 -10.85
N TRP A 139 24.16 -12.98 -11.07
CA TRP A 139 24.77 -12.72 -12.39
C TRP A 139 25.89 -13.68 -12.78
N ALA A 140 26.33 -14.57 -11.88
CA ALA A 140 27.46 -15.45 -12.15
C ALA A 140 27.08 -16.52 -13.19
N VAL A 141 28.00 -16.85 -14.10
CA VAL A 141 27.73 -17.84 -15.17
C VAL A 141 27.33 -19.21 -14.62
N ALA A 142 27.88 -19.61 -13.47
CA ALA A 142 27.52 -20.87 -12.80
C ALA A 142 26.10 -20.87 -12.23
N THR A 143 25.51 -19.70 -11.99
CA THR A 143 24.19 -19.48 -11.41
C THR A 143 23.51 -18.29 -12.12
N PRO A 144 23.06 -18.47 -13.38
CA PRO A 144 22.54 -17.38 -14.23
C PRO A 144 21.11 -16.96 -13.82
N GLU A 145 20.86 -16.86 -12.52
CA GLU A 145 19.54 -16.59 -11.93
C GLU A 145 18.89 -15.33 -12.49
N LEU A 146 19.64 -14.25 -12.74
CA LEU A 146 19.08 -13.02 -13.29
C LEU A 146 18.54 -13.19 -14.71
N SER A 147 19.26 -13.91 -15.58
CA SER A 147 18.79 -14.17 -16.95
C SER A 147 17.62 -15.14 -16.96
N ASP A 148 17.66 -16.16 -16.10
CA ASP A 148 16.57 -17.15 -15.98
C ASP A 148 15.31 -16.50 -15.41
N ALA A 149 15.46 -15.69 -14.36
CA ALA A 149 14.38 -14.91 -13.75
C ALA A 149 13.76 -13.93 -14.75
N ARG A 150 14.58 -13.26 -15.58
CA ARG A 150 14.07 -12.38 -16.65
C ARG A 150 13.33 -13.17 -17.74
N ALA A 151 13.86 -14.32 -18.14
CA ALA A 151 13.26 -15.18 -19.16
C ALA A 151 11.97 -15.86 -18.68
N SER A 152 11.82 -16.07 -17.37
CA SER A 152 10.63 -16.70 -16.77
C SER A 152 9.33 -15.98 -17.09
N GLY A 153 9.39 -14.66 -17.32
CA GLY A 153 8.23 -13.80 -17.55
C GLY A 153 7.30 -13.65 -16.33
N LEU A 154 7.71 -14.13 -15.15
CA LEU A 154 6.98 -13.91 -13.90
C LEU A 154 7.06 -12.43 -13.49
N PRO A 155 5.96 -11.80 -13.04
CA PRO A 155 5.99 -10.42 -12.55
C PRO A 155 6.99 -10.23 -11.41
N PHE A 156 7.02 -11.20 -10.49
CA PHE A 156 8.00 -11.34 -9.42
C PHE A 156 8.71 -12.68 -9.61
N ALA A 157 9.93 -12.64 -10.15
CA ALA A 157 10.73 -13.84 -10.30
C ALA A 157 11.68 -13.99 -9.10
N PRO A 158 11.68 -15.14 -8.40
CA PRO A 158 12.52 -15.34 -7.22
C PRO A 158 14.00 -15.34 -7.58
N LEU A 159 14.81 -14.74 -6.72
CA LEU A 159 16.26 -14.76 -6.75
C LEU A 159 16.79 -15.17 -5.38
N CYS A 160 18.04 -15.64 -5.32
CA CYS A 160 18.77 -15.84 -4.06
C CYS A 160 17.98 -16.72 -3.07
N ASN A 161 17.44 -17.85 -3.54
CA ASN A 161 16.56 -18.73 -2.76
C ASN A 161 15.33 -18.02 -2.18
N THR A 162 14.63 -17.22 -2.99
CA THR A 162 13.39 -16.48 -2.63
C THR A 162 13.54 -15.32 -1.64
N HIS A 163 14.78 -14.98 -1.24
CA HIS A 163 15.03 -13.83 -0.37
C HIS A 163 14.95 -12.48 -1.10
N LEU A 164 14.99 -12.48 -2.45
CA LEU A 164 14.77 -11.30 -3.28
C LEU A 164 13.86 -11.65 -4.46
N TYR A 165 13.21 -10.63 -5.01
CA TYR A 165 12.50 -10.74 -6.27
C TYR A 165 13.11 -9.85 -7.34
N LEU A 166 13.25 -10.39 -8.56
CA LEU A 166 13.35 -9.59 -9.77
C LEU A 166 11.94 -9.16 -10.18
N ARG A 167 11.70 -7.85 -10.25
CA ARG A 167 10.47 -7.30 -10.83
C ARG A 167 10.62 -7.24 -12.35
N ASN A 168 9.82 -8.02 -13.07
CA ASN A 168 9.82 -7.99 -14.52
C ASN A 168 8.68 -7.13 -15.06
N PRO A 169 8.92 -6.34 -16.12
CA PRO A 169 7.83 -5.70 -16.84
C PRO A 169 6.96 -6.78 -17.50
N VAL A 170 5.66 -6.76 -17.21
CA VAL A 170 4.69 -7.73 -17.71
C VAL A 170 3.47 -7.02 -18.28
N SER A 171 2.84 -7.66 -19.26
CA SER A 171 1.49 -7.31 -19.70
C SER A 171 0.47 -8.20 -18.98
N GLY A 172 -0.76 -7.72 -18.78
CA GLY A 172 -1.88 -8.53 -18.26
C GLY A 172 -2.41 -9.56 -19.28
N SER A 173 -1.55 -10.39 -19.87
CA SER A 173 -1.94 -11.41 -20.85
C SER A 173 -2.31 -12.74 -20.17
N ARG A 174 -3.17 -13.54 -20.80
CA ARG A 174 -3.66 -14.82 -20.26
C ARG A 174 -2.55 -15.85 -19.98
N THR A 175 -1.45 -15.85 -20.73
CA THR A 175 -0.31 -16.73 -20.48
C THR A 175 0.50 -16.30 -19.24
N ASN A 176 0.52 -15.00 -18.93
CA ASN A 176 1.14 -14.50 -17.70
C ASN A 176 0.28 -14.84 -16.47
N LEU A 177 -1.05 -14.77 -16.63
CA LEU A 177 -2.03 -15.19 -15.61
C LEU A 177 -1.78 -16.64 -15.17
N GLU A 178 -1.70 -17.59 -16.11
CA GLU A 178 -1.50 -19.02 -15.80
C GLU A 178 -0.18 -19.27 -15.06
N ARG A 179 0.92 -18.70 -15.55
CA ARG A 179 2.25 -18.83 -14.91
C ARG A 179 2.29 -18.19 -13.53
N THR A 180 1.62 -17.05 -13.35
CA THR A 180 1.55 -16.37 -12.07
C THR A 180 0.75 -17.20 -11.08
N ALA A 181 -0.46 -17.62 -11.45
CA ALA A 181 -1.31 -18.45 -10.61
C ALA A 181 -0.61 -19.76 -10.21
N GLU A 182 0.11 -20.41 -11.15
CA GLU A 182 0.93 -21.58 -10.87
C GLU A 182 2.09 -21.26 -9.92
N PHE A 183 2.82 -20.15 -10.12
CA PHE A 183 3.88 -19.72 -9.22
C PHE A 183 3.35 -19.49 -7.79
N LEU A 184 2.24 -18.76 -7.63
CA LEU A 184 1.62 -18.55 -6.32
C LEU A 184 1.16 -19.88 -5.73
N ARG A 185 0.63 -20.79 -6.55
CA ARG A 185 0.25 -22.13 -6.11
C ARG A 185 1.44 -22.90 -5.54
N ASP A 186 2.54 -22.93 -6.28
CA ASP A 186 3.66 -23.81 -5.98
C ASP A 186 4.59 -23.23 -4.90
N ASN A 187 4.61 -21.90 -4.72
CA ASN A 187 5.54 -21.22 -3.82
C ASN A 187 4.86 -20.51 -2.63
N LEU A 188 3.57 -20.19 -2.72
CA LEU A 188 2.86 -19.41 -1.71
C LEU A 188 1.62 -20.08 -1.13
N TRP A 189 1.00 -21.01 -1.87
CA TRP A 189 -0.25 -21.62 -1.44
C TRP A 189 -0.06 -22.41 -0.17
N PHE A 190 -1.05 -22.31 0.72
CA PHE A 190 -1.00 -22.74 2.11
C PHE A 190 -1.15 -24.28 2.28
N GLY A 191 -0.48 -25.06 1.41
CA GLY A 191 -0.40 -26.53 1.38
C GLY A 191 -0.11 -26.97 -0.07
N GLU A 192 1.07 -27.51 -0.40
CA GLU A 192 1.39 -28.94 -0.21
C GLU A 192 2.89 -29.27 0.02
N SER A 193 3.81 -28.31 0.18
CA SER A 193 5.26 -28.62 0.31
C SER A 193 5.81 -28.69 1.76
N LEU A 194 4.96 -28.69 2.79
CA LEU A 194 5.37 -28.86 4.20
C LEU A 194 4.64 -30.02 4.90
N VAL A 195 4.42 -31.13 4.19
CA VAL A 195 3.82 -32.36 4.75
C VAL A 195 4.86 -33.45 5.05
N GLY A 196 6.14 -33.26 4.68
CA GLY A 196 7.21 -34.26 4.86
C GLY A 196 8.32 -33.92 5.87
N LEU A 197 8.49 -32.66 6.25
CA LEU A 197 9.56 -32.22 7.14
C LEU A 197 8.91 -31.34 8.22
N VAL A 198 9.14 -31.63 9.50
CA VAL A 198 8.49 -30.98 10.67
C VAL A 198 7.08 -31.49 11.01
N LYS A 199 6.91 -32.81 11.13
CA LYS A 199 5.69 -33.39 11.74
C LYS A 199 5.72 -33.58 13.26
N ASP A 200 6.85 -33.37 13.93
CA ASP A 200 6.97 -33.67 15.37
C ASP A 200 7.39 -32.51 16.29
N THR A 201 7.33 -31.24 15.86
CA THR A 201 7.71 -30.15 16.80
C THR A 201 7.03 -28.79 16.66
N LEU A 202 6.15 -28.56 15.68
CA LEU A 202 5.62 -27.21 15.40
C LEU A 202 4.11 -27.12 15.11
N TYR A 203 3.36 -28.21 15.25
CA TYR A 203 1.92 -28.26 14.96
C TYR A 203 1.04 -28.34 16.20
N LYS A 204 1.25 -27.41 17.13
CA LYS A 204 0.21 -26.95 18.07
C LYS A 204 0.31 -25.43 18.19
N ASP A 205 -0.75 -24.75 17.79
CA ASP A 205 -1.13 -23.38 18.23
C ASP A 205 -0.43 -22.12 17.65
N ARG A 206 0.10 -22.11 16.41
CA ARG A 206 0.83 -20.90 15.92
C ARG A 206 0.41 -20.22 14.60
N TYR A 207 -0.64 -20.66 13.90
CA TYR A 207 -1.24 -19.88 12.79
C TYR A 207 -2.67 -19.38 13.05
N LEU A 208 -3.16 -19.57 14.28
CA LEU A 208 -4.23 -18.77 14.85
C LEU A 208 -3.58 -17.62 15.62
N ALA A 209 -3.08 -16.60 14.91
CA ALA A 209 -2.86 -15.30 15.51
C ALA A 209 -4.24 -14.76 15.88
N SER A 210 -4.67 -15.14 17.08
CA SER A 210 -5.85 -14.63 17.76
C SER A 210 -5.58 -13.18 18.16
N GLY A 211 -5.59 -12.29 17.17
CA GLY A 211 -6.04 -10.93 17.41
C GLY A 211 -7.36 -11.08 18.17
N ARG A 212 -7.39 -10.56 19.41
CA ARG A 212 -8.38 -10.85 20.44
C ARG A 212 -9.77 -10.93 19.81
N VAL A 213 -10.24 -12.15 19.54
CA VAL A 213 -11.56 -12.37 19.00
C VAL A 213 -12.50 -11.86 20.08
N LEU A 214 -13.12 -10.70 19.85
CA LEU A 214 -14.37 -10.38 20.51
C LEU A 214 -15.32 -11.48 20.03
N GLN A 215 -15.45 -12.55 20.83
CA GLN A 215 -16.38 -13.63 20.58
C GLN A 215 -17.71 -13.01 20.18
N GLY A 216 -18.13 -13.27 18.94
CA GLY A 216 -19.38 -12.81 18.35
C GLY A 216 -19.72 -11.37 18.74
N ALA A 217 -19.08 -10.39 18.09
CA ALA A 217 -19.47 -9.00 18.26
C ALA A 217 -20.96 -8.84 17.92
N ASP A 218 -21.78 -8.89 18.97
CA ASP A 218 -23.15 -8.39 19.00
C ASP A 218 -23.15 -7.02 18.32
N PRO A 219 -24.11 -6.69 17.43
CA PRO A 219 -24.28 -5.34 16.90
C PRO A 219 -24.06 -4.22 17.94
N GLY A 220 -24.46 -4.43 19.21
CA GLY A 220 -24.19 -3.48 20.30
C GLY A 220 -22.72 -3.30 20.69
N ALA A 221 -21.85 -4.29 20.48
CA ALA A 221 -20.41 -4.17 20.70
C ALA A 221 -19.70 -3.43 19.56
N VAL A 222 -20.14 -3.61 18.31
CA VAL A 222 -19.60 -2.87 17.15
C VAL A 222 -20.05 -1.41 17.21
N ASP A 223 -21.30 -1.15 17.61
CA ASP A 223 -21.79 0.21 17.82
C ASP A 223 -20.99 0.97 18.89
N ARG A 224 -20.62 0.32 20.00
CA ARG A 224 -19.72 0.93 20.99
C ARG A 224 -18.33 1.27 20.42
N LEU A 225 -17.88 0.57 19.40
CA LEU A 225 -16.56 0.73 18.80
C LEU A 225 -16.54 1.82 17.71
N LEU A 226 -17.45 1.73 16.75
CA LEU A 226 -17.51 2.57 15.56
C LEU A 226 -18.57 3.67 15.65
N GLY A 227 -19.43 3.63 16.66
CA GLY A 227 -20.65 4.44 16.74
C GLY A 227 -21.66 4.07 15.65
N ARG A 228 -22.68 4.89 15.52
CA ARG A 228 -23.70 4.77 14.48
C ARG A 228 -23.67 5.95 13.53
N ALA A 229 -24.11 5.77 12.29
CA ALA A 229 -24.33 6.90 11.39
C ALA A 229 -25.45 7.81 11.93
N ALA A 230 -25.26 9.13 11.80
CA ALA A 230 -26.25 10.14 12.18
C ALA A 230 -27.38 10.20 11.14
N LEU A 231 -28.43 9.39 11.36
CA LEU A 231 -29.63 9.32 10.54
C LEU A 231 -30.84 9.88 11.29
N ARG A 232 -31.87 10.28 10.54
CA ARG A 232 -33.18 10.66 11.11
C ARG A 232 -33.90 9.45 11.71
N ASP A 233 -33.91 8.38 10.94
CA ASP A 233 -34.58 7.12 11.23
C ASP A 233 -33.63 5.96 10.86
N PHE A 234 -33.90 4.79 11.42
CA PHE A 234 -33.06 3.59 11.26
C PHE A 234 -33.88 2.43 10.68
N PRO A 235 -34.36 2.54 9.43
CA PRO A 235 -35.18 1.48 8.84
C PRO A 235 -34.36 0.21 8.64
N VAL A 236 -35.03 -0.94 8.77
CA VAL A 236 -34.48 -2.25 8.36
C VAL A 236 -34.87 -2.49 6.91
N MET A 237 -33.87 -2.67 6.05
CA MET A 237 -34.07 -2.79 4.60
C MET A 237 -33.22 -3.89 3.99
N TYR A 238 -33.65 -4.35 2.82
CA TYR A 238 -32.88 -5.19 1.92
C TYR A 238 -31.72 -4.39 1.30
N THR A 239 -30.58 -5.04 1.14
CA THR A 239 -29.39 -4.56 0.42
C THR A 239 -28.91 -5.62 -0.58
N THR A 240 -28.22 -5.17 -1.61
CA THR A 240 -27.51 -6.02 -2.59
C THR A 240 -26.06 -6.32 -2.19
N MET A 241 -25.66 -5.97 -0.97
CA MET A 241 -24.35 -6.28 -0.42
C MET A 241 -24.19 -7.80 -0.30
N THR A 242 -23.03 -8.32 -0.70
CA THR A 242 -22.79 -9.77 -0.75
C THR A 242 -22.04 -10.35 0.45
N PHE A 243 -21.70 -9.54 1.45
CA PHE A 243 -21.01 -10.01 2.65
C PHE A 243 -21.93 -10.74 3.61
N GLU A 244 -21.41 -11.83 4.18
CA GLU A 244 -22.04 -12.49 5.32
C GLU A 244 -21.78 -11.70 6.60
N LEU A 245 -22.84 -11.31 7.29
CA LEU A 245 -22.76 -10.47 8.49
C LEU A 245 -23.00 -11.28 9.77
N VAL A 246 -22.45 -10.81 10.88
CA VAL A 246 -22.75 -11.33 12.22
C VAL A 246 -23.95 -10.57 12.77
N GLY A 247 -25.02 -11.28 13.12
CA GLY A 247 -26.22 -10.69 13.72
C GLY A 247 -27.19 -10.00 12.74
N ALA A 248 -26.93 -10.07 11.43
CA ALA A 248 -27.82 -9.56 10.37
C ALA A 248 -27.68 -10.40 9.10
N THR A 249 -28.60 -10.18 8.15
CA THR A 249 -28.48 -10.68 6.77
C THR A 249 -28.66 -9.51 5.79
N PRO A 250 -28.15 -9.59 4.55
CA PRO A 250 -28.36 -8.54 3.55
C PRO A 250 -29.84 -8.19 3.33
N GLU A 251 -30.77 -9.11 3.55
CA GLU A 251 -32.22 -8.87 3.45
C GLU A 251 -32.80 -8.04 4.59
N ARG A 252 -32.09 -7.97 5.72
CA ARG A 252 -32.54 -7.32 6.95
C ARG A 252 -31.38 -6.59 7.63
N MET A 253 -30.88 -5.53 6.99
CA MET A 253 -29.90 -4.63 7.59
C MET A 253 -30.58 -3.37 8.12
N GLU A 254 -30.28 -2.99 9.36
CA GLU A 254 -30.68 -1.70 9.89
C GLU A 254 -29.74 -0.62 9.35
N MET A 255 -30.29 0.38 8.66
CA MET A 255 -29.48 1.39 7.99
C MET A 255 -28.64 2.21 9.00
N GLY A 256 -27.40 2.51 8.62
CA GLY A 256 -26.45 3.28 9.42
C GLY A 256 -25.80 2.53 10.59
N ALA A 257 -26.19 1.29 10.86
CA ALA A 257 -25.52 0.41 11.84
C ALA A 257 -24.30 -0.28 11.21
N TRP A 258 -23.30 -0.61 12.04
CA TRP A 258 -22.14 -1.40 11.63
C TRP A 258 -22.28 -2.86 12.06
N TYR A 259 -21.91 -3.76 11.16
CA TYR A 259 -21.96 -5.20 11.39
C TYR A 259 -20.58 -5.81 11.15
N ALA A 260 -20.13 -6.71 12.02
CA ALA A 260 -18.90 -7.46 11.75
C ALA A 260 -19.11 -8.40 10.54
N VAL A 261 -18.09 -8.47 9.68
CA VAL A 261 -18.08 -9.40 8.54
C VAL A 261 -17.63 -10.78 9.04
N ARG A 262 -18.45 -11.81 8.76
CA ARG A 262 -18.21 -13.17 9.23
C ARG A 262 -16.91 -13.72 8.64
N GLY A 263 -16.03 -14.25 9.50
CA GLY A 263 -14.75 -14.82 9.08
C GLY A 263 -13.67 -13.79 8.72
N ALA A 264 -13.97 -12.49 8.88
CA ALA A 264 -13.03 -11.39 8.62
C ALA A 264 -12.89 -10.48 9.85
N PRO A 265 -12.15 -10.89 10.91
CA PRO A 265 -11.96 -10.09 12.12
C PRO A 265 -11.48 -8.67 11.82
N GLY A 266 -11.90 -7.67 12.61
CA GLY A 266 -11.49 -6.27 12.40
C GLY A 266 -12.08 -5.60 11.15
N ILE A 267 -12.96 -6.29 10.40
CA ILE A 267 -13.65 -5.77 9.22
C ILE A 267 -15.15 -5.68 9.49
N TYR A 268 -15.72 -4.51 9.21
CA TYR A 268 -17.11 -4.19 9.47
C TYR A 268 -17.77 -3.63 8.21
N ALA A 269 -19.07 -3.85 8.05
CA ALA A 269 -19.85 -3.34 6.93
C ALA A 269 -21.07 -2.53 7.40
N SER A 270 -21.45 -1.54 6.61
CA SER A 270 -22.64 -0.70 6.84
C SER A 270 -23.29 -0.31 5.52
N ALA A 271 -24.56 0.07 5.59
CA ALA A 271 -25.33 0.54 4.45
C ALA A 271 -26.26 1.70 4.84
N LEU A 272 -26.48 2.64 3.92
CA LEU A 272 -27.52 3.65 4.03
C LEU A 272 -27.96 4.16 2.65
N GLN A 273 -29.05 4.93 2.62
CA GLN A 273 -29.38 5.81 1.51
C GLN A 273 -29.25 7.27 1.96
N PRO A 274 -28.62 8.18 1.18
CA PRO A 274 -28.30 9.54 1.64
C PRO A 274 -29.50 10.36 2.15
N ARG A 275 -30.72 10.11 1.65
CA ARG A 275 -31.96 10.75 2.16
C ARG A 275 -32.27 10.47 3.63
N MET A 276 -31.70 9.42 4.20
CA MET A 276 -31.93 9.01 5.59
C MET A 276 -31.09 9.80 6.58
N ILE A 277 -30.05 10.50 6.09
CA ILE A 277 -29.13 11.28 6.92
C ILE A 277 -29.91 12.34 7.72
N ALA A 278 -29.47 12.56 8.95
CA ALA A 278 -30.16 13.45 9.87
C ALA A 278 -30.35 14.87 9.27
N PRO A 279 -31.51 15.52 9.47
CA PRO A 279 -31.82 16.79 8.81
C PRO A 279 -30.85 17.92 9.16
N ASP A 280 -30.28 17.90 10.37
CA ASP A 280 -29.28 18.86 10.85
C ASP A 280 -27.92 18.74 10.13
N ILE A 281 -27.65 17.61 9.46
CA ILE A 281 -26.52 17.42 8.54
C ILE A 281 -26.93 17.79 7.12
N LEU A 282 -28.06 17.28 6.61
CA LEU A 282 -28.50 17.53 5.24
C LEU A 282 -28.80 19.01 4.96
N ALA A 283 -29.36 19.74 5.93
CA ALA A 283 -29.79 21.13 5.77
C ALA A 283 -28.69 22.18 6.00
N ARG A 284 -27.43 21.78 6.29
CA ARG A 284 -26.34 22.74 6.53
C ARG A 284 -26.05 23.54 5.28
N ARG A 285 -26.29 24.85 5.36
CA ARG A 285 -26.12 25.77 4.22
C ARG A 285 -24.65 26.00 3.93
N GLY A 286 -24.33 26.21 2.65
CA GLY A 286 -22.97 26.59 2.25
C GLY A 286 -22.02 25.41 2.02
N GLU A 287 -22.23 24.27 2.70
CA GLU A 287 -21.29 23.14 2.71
C GLU A 287 -21.38 22.22 1.47
N ALA A 288 -22.59 21.76 1.12
CA ALA A 288 -22.82 20.86 -0.01
C ALA A 288 -24.03 21.29 -0.84
N ASN A 289 -24.14 20.80 -2.07
CA ASN A 289 -25.34 21.02 -2.89
C ASN A 289 -26.49 20.10 -2.40
N TRP A 290 -27.72 20.48 -2.76
CA TRP A 290 -28.91 19.67 -2.44
C TRP A 290 -28.85 18.32 -3.15
N LEU A 291 -29.28 17.27 -2.42
CA LEU A 291 -29.37 15.93 -2.98
C LEU A 291 -30.67 15.78 -3.75
N ASP A 292 -30.60 15.31 -4.99
CA ASP A 292 -31.80 15.02 -5.76
C ASP A 292 -32.46 13.69 -5.34
N GLY A 293 -33.63 13.39 -5.93
CA GLY A 293 -34.38 12.18 -5.61
C GLY A 293 -33.68 10.88 -6.02
N ILE A 294 -32.72 10.91 -6.95
CA ILE A 294 -31.99 9.73 -7.42
C ILE A 294 -30.83 9.44 -6.45
N GLU A 295 -29.91 10.39 -6.28
CA GLU A 295 -28.77 10.18 -5.38
C GLU A 295 -29.19 10.07 -3.91
N GLY A 296 -30.28 10.73 -3.52
CA GLY A 296 -30.87 10.58 -2.18
C GLY A 296 -31.38 9.15 -1.91
N ARG A 297 -31.78 8.40 -2.94
CA ARG A 297 -32.29 7.02 -2.82
C ARG A 297 -31.27 5.96 -3.21
N ALA A 298 -30.08 6.37 -3.65
CA ALA A 298 -29.02 5.47 -4.06
C ALA A 298 -28.47 4.69 -2.87
N ASP A 299 -28.17 3.41 -3.08
CA ASP A 299 -27.54 2.59 -2.05
C ASP A 299 -26.07 2.97 -1.92
N VAL A 300 -25.64 3.14 -0.67
CA VAL A 300 -24.24 3.34 -0.30
C VAL A 300 -23.83 2.22 0.63
N TYR A 301 -22.72 1.57 0.29
CA TYR A 301 -22.13 0.51 1.10
C TYR A 301 -20.77 0.96 1.62
N LEU A 302 -20.52 0.74 2.90
CA LEU A 302 -19.27 1.13 3.55
C LEU A 302 -18.63 -0.09 4.20
N VAL A 303 -17.31 -0.15 4.14
CA VAL A 303 -16.49 -1.18 4.77
C VAL A 303 -15.44 -0.50 5.63
N ALA A 304 -15.44 -0.77 6.93
CA ALA A 304 -14.47 -0.24 7.89
C ALA A 304 -13.44 -1.30 8.26
N PHE A 305 -12.17 -0.89 8.29
CA PHE A 305 -11.03 -1.68 8.73
C PHE A 305 -10.46 -1.07 10.01
N ASP A 306 -10.35 -1.85 11.09
CA ASP A 306 -9.65 -1.43 12.30
C ASP A 306 -8.14 -1.45 12.06
N MET A 307 -7.53 -0.27 11.90
CA MET A 307 -6.11 -0.16 11.54
C MET A 307 -5.17 -0.60 12.67
N THR A 308 -5.70 -0.96 13.84
CA THR A 308 -4.95 -1.68 14.87
C THR A 308 -4.51 -3.06 14.36
N ASP A 309 -5.35 -3.71 13.55
CA ASP A 309 -5.16 -5.10 13.09
C ASP A 309 -4.52 -5.20 11.70
N PHE A 310 -4.41 -4.08 10.98
CA PHE A 310 -3.98 -4.05 9.58
C PHE A 310 -2.84 -3.09 9.29
N ASP A 311 -1.88 -3.57 8.50
CA ASP A 311 -1.06 -2.72 7.65
C ASP A 311 -1.84 -2.44 6.36
N ILE A 312 -1.49 -1.36 5.69
CA ILE A 312 -1.96 -1.04 4.34
C ILE A 312 -0.75 -0.89 3.42
N GLY A 313 -0.95 -1.14 2.13
CA GLY A 313 0.01 -0.89 1.06
C GLY A 313 -0.67 -0.28 -0.16
N TYR A 314 0.15 0.18 -1.10
CA TYR A 314 -0.26 0.73 -2.38
C TYR A 314 0.69 0.26 -3.47
N GLU A 315 0.14 -0.23 -4.59
CA GLU A 315 0.90 -0.60 -5.78
C GLU A 315 0.29 0.04 -7.03
N THR A 316 1.16 0.40 -7.97
CA THR A 316 0.74 0.86 -9.30
C THR A 316 0.36 -0.33 -10.18
N GLY A 317 -0.56 -0.10 -11.11
CA GLY A 317 -0.84 -1.04 -12.19
C GLY A 317 0.34 -1.23 -13.14
N THR A 318 0.24 -2.21 -14.03
CA THR A 318 1.19 -2.37 -15.14
C THR A 318 1.24 -1.17 -16.09
N GLU A 319 0.17 -0.36 -16.13
CA GLU A 319 0.09 0.84 -16.98
C GLU A 319 -0.36 2.09 -16.20
N HIS A 320 -1.33 1.97 -15.30
CA HIS A 320 -1.96 3.13 -14.65
C HIS A 320 -1.65 3.24 -13.16
N PRO A 321 -1.48 4.48 -12.66
CA PRO A 321 -1.38 5.74 -13.40
C PRO A 321 -0.08 5.81 -14.23
N ARG A 322 -0.19 6.29 -15.48
CA ARG A 322 0.99 6.55 -16.33
C ARG A 322 1.80 7.74 -15.80
N LEU A 323 2.94 8.02 -16.42
CA LEU A 323 3.88 9.07 -15.98
C LEU A 323 3.93 10.26 -16.95
N ASP A 324 3.27 10.16 -18.10
CA ASP A 324 3.16 11.23 -19.09
C ASP A 324 2.23 12.37 -18.64
N TRP A 325 2.20 13.45 -19.42
CA TRP A 325 1.27 14.55 -19.20
C TRP A 325 -0.19 14.12 -19.41
N SER A 326 -1.06 14.45 -18.45
CA SER A 326 -2.50 14.54 -18.71
C SER A 326 -2.79 15.54 -19.84
N SER A 327 -3.85 15.28 -20.60
CA SER A 327 -4.41 16.22 -21.55
C SER A 327 -5.08 17.44 -20.92
N ARG A 328 -5.37 17.40 -19.61
CA ARG A 328 -6.21 18.37 -18.90
C ARG A 328 -5.54 19.71 -18.60
N PRO A 329 -4.29 19.78 -18.08
CA PRO A 329 -3.67 21.05 -17.75
C PRO A 329 -3.46 21.93 -18.99
N SER A 330 -3.58 23.24 -18.80
CA SER A 330 -3.51 24.21 -19.90
C SER A 330 -2.63 25.41 -19.55
N GLY A 331 -2.18 26.13 -20.59
CA GLY A 331 -1.33 27.30 -20.42
C GLY A 331 -0.03 26.96 -19.67
N PRO A 332 0.40 27.80 -18.70
CA PRO A 332 1.63 27.59 -17.95
C PRO A 332 1.66 26.31 -17.10
N GLY A 333 0.51 25.68 -16.85
CA GLY A 333 0.40 24.43 -16.10
C GLY A 333 0.92 23.21 -16.84
N ARG A 334 1.30 23.35 -18.13
CA ARG A 334 1.87 22.27 -18.93
C ARG A 334 3.11 22.72 -19.67
N ASN A 335 4.27 22.27 -19.21
CA ASN A 335 5.52 22.51 -19.92
C ASN A 335 5.72 21.48 -21.04
N ARG A 336 5.50 21.91 -22.28
CA ARG A 336 5.60 21.04 -23.48
C ARG A 336 7.04 20.63 -23.84
N SER A 337 8.06 21.25 -23.25
CA SER A 337 9.45 20.84 -23.47
C SER A 337 9.85 19.64 -22.60
N LEU A 338 9.02 19.26 -21.63
CA LEU A 338 9.26 18.12 -20.75
C LEU A 338 8.43 16.92 -21.20
N PRO A 339 8.96 15.68 -21.14
CA PRO A 339 8.23 14.48 -21.52
C PRO A 339 7.02 14.21 -20.61
N GLY A 340 7.13 14.52 -19.31
CA GLY A 340 6.03 14.44 -18.34
C GLY A 340 6.14 15.53 -17.27
N PRO A 341 5.18 15.61 -16.31
CA PRO A 341 5.13 16.65 -15.29
C PRO A 341 6.36 16.66 -14.36
N ASP A 342 6.95 15.49 -14.13
CA ASP A 342 8.13 15.32 -13.29
C ASP A 342 9.44 15.26 -14.10
N GLY A 343 9.39 15.55 -15.41
CA GLY A 343 10.55 15.52 -16.32
C GLY A 343 10.84 14.17 -16.99
N PHE A 344 10.00 13.16 -16.78
CA PHE A 344 9.99 11.85 -17.45
C PHE A 344 8.56 11.40 -17.74
N ASP A 345 8.38 10.48 -18.69
CA ASP A 345 7.11 9.84 -19.04
C ASP A 345 7.12 8.31 -18.89
N THR A 346 8.23 7.75 -18.37
CA THR A 346 8.44 6.31 -18.22
C THR A 346 9.08 5.96 -16.88
N ALA A 347 8.67 4.82 -16.33
CA ALA A 347 9.24 4.27 -15.10
C ALA A 347 10.57 3.55 -15.35
N ARG A 348 10.99 3.38 -16.61
CA ARG A 348 12.22 2.64 -16.93
C ARG A 348 13.43 3.27 -16.24
N PRO A 349 14.33 2.45 -15.66
CA PRO A 349 14.39 0.98 -15.74
C PRO A 349 13.55 0.21 -14.71
N LEU A 350 12.73 0.88 -13.89
CA LEU A 350 11.85 0.25 -12.91
C LEU A 350 10.66 -0.44 -13.59
N ALA A 351 10.19 -1.50 -12.96
CA ALA A 351 9.06 -2.30 -13.41
C ALA A 351 7.86 -2.15 -12.46
N THR A 352 6.75 -1.65 -13.01
CA THR A 352 5.43 -1.60 -12.38
C THR A 352 4.66 -2.86 -12.76
N VAL A 353 4.26 -3.66 -11.77
CA VAL A 353 3.80 -5.04 -12.00
C VAL A 353 2.30 -5.23 -11.80
N GLY A 354 1.58 -4.28 -11.20
CA GLY A 354 0.12 -4.34 -11.06
C GLY A 354 -0.39 -5.48 -10.19
N MET A 355 0.43 -5.96 -9.26
CA MET A 355 0.12 -7.08 -8.38
C MET A 355 0.87 -6.91 -7.07
N ILE A 356 0.29 -7.39 -5.97
CA ILE A 356 0.97 -7.46 -4.68
C ILE A 356 2.14 -8.44 -4.76
N ASN A 357 3.20 -8.19 -3.99
CA ASN A 357 4.30 -9.14 -3.96
C ASN A 357 3.84 -10.47 -3.29
N PRO A 358 4.45 -11.60 -3.70
CA PRO A 358 4.16 -12.92 -3.17
C PRO A 358 4.15 -13.05 -1.64
N GLU A 359 5.07 -12.41 -0.94
CA GLU A 359 5.21 -12.56 0.51
C GLU A 359 4.10 -11.79 1.27
N GLU A 360 3.78 -10.58 0.82
CA GLU A 360 2.69 -9.77 1.32
C GLU A 360 1.31 -10.40 1.02
N ALA A 361 1.17 -11.08 -0.14
CA ALA A 361 -0.05 -11.80 -0.52
C ALA A 361 -0.50 -12.83 0.53
N ARG A 362 0.44 -13.39 1.30
CA ARG A 362 0.12 -14.39 2.35
C ARG A 362 -0.73 -13.83 3.48
N ARG A 363 -0.65 -12.52 3.72
CA ARG A 363 -1.35 -11.83 4.83
C ARG A 363 -2.48 -10.92 4.34
N VAL A 364 -2.74 -10.90 3.03
CA VAL A 364 -3.74 -10.02 2.44
C VAL A 364 -5.14 -10.31 2.99
N ALA A 365 -5.85 -9.25 3.37
CA ALA A 365 -7.19 -9.31 3.91
C ALA A 365 -8.20 -8.56 3.04
N ALA A 366 -7.75 -7.55 2.30
CA ALA A 366 -8.60 -6.84 1.35
C ALA A 366 -7.77 -6.17 0.26
N THR A 367 -8.40 -5.93 -0.89
CA THR A 367 -7.92 -5.01 -1.93
C THR A 367 -9.05 -4.10 -2.37
N PHE A 368 -8.72 -2.89 -2.79
CA PHE A 368 -9.65 -2.02 -3.51
C PHE A 368 -8.90 -1.11 -4.48
N THR A 369 -9.58 -0.72 -5.56
CA THR A 369 -8.97 0.15 -6.58
C THR A 369 -8.51 1.48 -5.99
N GLY A 370 -7.36 1.96 -6.46
CA GLY A 370 -6.70 3.15 -5.97
C GLY A 370 -7.34 4.43 -6.52
N GLY A 371 -6.58 5.14 -7.36
CA GLY A 371 -6.97 6.47 -7.80
C GLY A 371 -7.21 6.58 -9.30
N PHE A 372 -7.31 7.81 -9.77
CA PHE A 372 -7.56 8.12 -11.17
C PHE A 372 -6.38 7.74 -12.06
N LYS A 373 -6.68 7.35 -13.30
CA LYS A 373 -5.68 7.31 -14.39
C LYS A 373 -5.02 8.67 -14.55
N ARG A 374 -3.78 8.67 -15.05
CA ARG A 374 -2.98 9.89 -15.27
C ARG A 374 -3.73 10.98 -16.03
N ASP A 375 -4.43 10.65 -17.11
CA ASP A 375 -5.18 11.66 -17.89
C ASP A 375 -6.26 12.37 -17.09
N HIS A 376 -6.85 11.69 -16.10
CA HIS A 376 -7.86 12.27 -15.22
C HIS A 376 -7.30 12.79 -13.89
N GLY A 377 -6.08 12.39 -13.55
CA GLY A 377 -5.37 12.78 -12.33
C GLY A 377 -4.63 14.12 -12.44
N ALA A 378 -5.25 15.12 -13.07
CA ALA A 378 -4.75 16.49 -13.16
C ALA A 378 -5.92 17.45 -13.42
N PHE A 379 -5.73 18.73 -13.11
CA PHE A 379 -6.82 19.71 -13.17
C PHE A 379 -7.05 20.22 -14.59
N ARG A 380 -8.32 20.19 -15.01
CA ARG A 380 -8.74 20.78 -16.29
C ARG A 380 -9.13 22.25 -16.17
N PHE A 381 -9.67 22.64 -15.03
CA PHE A 381 -10.24 23.97 -14.78
C PHE A 381 -9.72 24.56 -13.46
N GLY A 382 -9.93 25.86 -13.29
CA GLY A 382 -9.53 26.60 -12.09
C GLY A 382 -8.03 26.90 -12.02
N PRO A 383 -7.58 27.51 -10.91
CA PRO A 383 -6.17 27.90 -10.73
C PRO A 383 -5.21 26.72 -10.83
N MET A 384 -5.53 25.58 -10.20
CA MET A 384 -4.66 24.39 -10.14
C MET A 384 -4.35 23.79 -11.53
N ALA A 385 -5.13 24.09 -12.56
CA ALA A 385 -4.84 23.67 -13.93
C ALA A 385 -3.66 24.42 -14.60
N ARG A 386 -3.19 25.52 -13.97
CA ARG A 386 -2.28 26.51 -14.59
C ARG A 386 -0.92 26.65 -13.92
N PHE A 387 -0.69 26.01 -12.78
CA PHE A 387 0.61 26.02 -12.07
C PHE A 387 0.89 24.64 -11.47
N ASN A 388 2.08 24.45 -10.89
CA ASN A 388 2.55 23.17 -10.33
C ASN A 388 2.27 21.99 -11.26
N ASN A 389 2.61 22.17 -12.54
CA ASN A 389 2.40 21.17 -13.59
C ASN A 389 0.94 20.69 -13.68
N GLY A 390 -0.05 21.53 -13.36
CA GLY A 390 -1.47 21.16 -13.41
C GLY A 390 -1.95 20.31 -12.24
N HIS A 391 -1.18 20.27 -11.14
CA HIS A 391 -1.42 19.46 -9.95
C HIS A 391 -1.70 18.01 -10.32
N HIS A 392 -0.75 17.40 -11.05
CA HIS A 392 -0.81 15.97 -11.32
C HIS A 392 -0.80 15.21 -9.99
N TYR A 393 -1.73 14.27 -9.83
CA TYR A 393 -1.88 13.53 -8.59
C TYR A 393 -0.63 12.67 -8.37
N GLY A 394 0.10 12.99 -7.31
CA GLY A 394 1.35 12.33 -6.97
C GLY A 394 1.15 10.95 -6.37
N PHE A 395 2.21 10.15 -6.42
CA PHE A 395 2.25 8.84 -5.77
C PHE A 395 3.67 8.34 -5.53
N VAL A 396 3.83 7.66 -4.40
CA VAL A 396 5.06 7.05 -3.90
C VAL A 396 4.75 5.58 -3.63
N VAL A 397 5.64 4.68 -4.07
CA VAL A 397 5.53 3.23 -3.88
C VAL A 397 6.85 2.74 -3.29
N HIS A 398 6.81 1.99 -2.19
CA HIS A 398 8.02 1.44 -1.55
C HIS A 398 9.12 2.49 -1.31
N GLY A 399 8.72 3.69 -0.87
CA GLY A 399 9.57 4.86 -0.66
C GLY A 399 10.16 5.50 -1.92
N THR A 400 9.77 5.02 -3.09
CA THR A 400 10.19 5.52 -4.40
C THR A 400 9.14 6.48 -4.95
N VAL A 401 9.52 7.73 -5.20
CA VAL A 401 8.63 8.72 -5.79
C VAL A 401 8.50 8.41 -7.29
N LEU A 402 7.30 8.03 -7.71
CA LEU A 402 7.00 7.82 -9.14
C LEU A 402 6.30 9.04 -9.74
N SER A 403 5.61 9.84 -8.94
CA SER A 403 5.13 11.17 -9.31
C SER A 403 5.09 12.07 -8.09
N SER A 404 5.58 13.31 -8.22
CA SER A 404 5.76 14.20 -7.08
C SER A 404 4.42 14.51 -6.40
N LEU A 405 4.38 14.46 -5.07
CA LEU A 405 3.23 14.90 -4.28
C LEU A 405 3.04 16.41 -4.45
N GLN A 406 1.81 16.83 -4.69
CA GLN A 406 1.45 18.23 -4.90
C GLN A 406 0.74 18.79 -3.66
N PRO A 407 0.97 20.06 -3.30
CA PRO A 407 0.21 20.71 -2.24
C PRO A 407 -1.29 20.79 -2.61
N ASP A 408 -2.11 20.97 -1.58
CA ASP A 408 -3.57 21.12 -1.64
C ASP A 408 -4.34 19.87 -2.11
N LEU A 409 -3.66 18.73 -2.30
CA LEU A 409 -4.29 17.48 -2.70
C LEU A 409 -4.46 16.51 -1.53
N SER A 410 -5.61 15.83 -1.51
CA SER A 410 -5.88 14.75 -0.57
C SER A 410 -4.93 13.60 -0.76
N THR A 411 -4.23 13.22 0.30
CA THR A 411 -3.16 12.22 0.29
C THR A 411 -3.42 11.20 1.38
N LEU A 412 -3.53 9.92 0.99
CA LEU A 412 -3.41 8.78 1.90
C LEU A 412 -1.95 8.33 1.87
N TYR A 413 -1.32 8.25 3.04
CA TYR A 413 0.10 7.92 3.17
C TYR A 413 0.36 6.99 4.34
N VAL A 414 1.50 6.29 4.26
CA VAL A 414 2.05 5.46 5.32
C VAL A 414 3.52 5.76 5.49
N LEU A 415 3.94 5.89 6.75
CA LEU A 415 5.32 6.07 7.13
C LEU A 415 5.99 4.72 7.45
N ASP A 416 7.31 4.71 7.47
CA ASP A 416 8.16 3.56 7.80
C ASP A 416 7.94 3.02 9.22
N ASP A 417 7.47 3.87 10.15
CA ASP A 417 7.05 3.48 11.51
C ASP A 417 5.64 2.84 11.59
N GLY A 418 4.95 2.71 10.45
CA GLY A 418 3.59 2.17 10.36
C GLY A 418 2.48 3.18 10.64
N THR A 419 2.79 4.46 10.84
CA THR A 419 1.79 5.53 10.94
C THR A 419 1.03 5.64 9.62
N ILE A 420 -0.30 5.55 9.70
CA ILE A 420 -1.21 5.70 8.57
C ILE A 420 -1.96 7.01 8.72
N GLY A 421 -1.91 7.85 7.68
CA GLY A 421 -2.54 9.16 7.71
C GLY A 421 -3.27 9.49 6.42
N MET A 422 -4.28 10.35 6.54
CA MET A 422 -4.97 10.95 5.40
C MET A 422 -5.15 12.44 5.65
N LYS A 423 -4.63 13.30 4.76
CA LYS A 423 -4.70 14.76 4.89
C LYS A 423 -4.62 15.49 3.55
N THR A 424 -4.90 16.80 3.58
CA THR A 424 -4.52 17.71 2.50
C THR A 424 -3.01 17.94 2.60
N TRP A 425 -2.27 17.60 1.56
CA TRP A 425 -0.81 17.75 1.54
C TRP A 425 -0.40 19.23 1.51
N THR A 426 0.63 19.58 2.26
CA THR A 426 1.21 20.93 2.28
C THR A 426 2.69 20.87 1.87
N GLU A 427 3.28 22.01 1.54
CA GLU A 427 4.72 22.05 1.20
C GLU A 427 5.61 21.62 2.38
N ASP A 428 5.21 21.92 3.62
CA ASP A 428 5.94 21.50 4.83
C ASP A 428 5.94 19.99 5.02
N ASP A 429 4.93 19.29 4.48
CA ASP A 429 4.84 17.83 4.56
C ASP A 429 5.90 17.12 3.71
N ASP A 430 6.59 17.83 2.80
CA ASP A 430 7.74 17.27 2.07
C ASP A 430 8.85 16.78 3.02
N ALA A 431 8.89 17.30 4.26
CA ALA A 431 9.78 16.80 5.31
C ALA A 431 9.51 15.32 5.69
N LEU A 432 8.31 14.80 5.40
CA LEU A 432 7.94 13.41 5.62
C LEU A 432 8.40 12.48 4.48
N LEU A 433 8.74 13.00 3.29
CA LEU A 433 9.13 12.19 2.12
C LEU A 433 10.18 11.10 2.44
N PRO A 434 11.19 11.34 3.29
CA PRO A 434 12.14 10.29 3.65
C PRO A 434 11.54 9.12 4.41
N GLN A 435 10.46 9.33 5.15
CA GLN A 435 9.80 8.32 5.96
C GLN A 435 8.62 7.68 5.22
N ILE A 436 8.14 8.26 4.11
CA ILE A 436 7.00 7.71 3.37
C ILE A 436 7.38 6.35 2.77
N ARG A 437 6.64 5.31 3.15
CA ARG A 437 6.64 4.00 2.49
C ARG A 437 5.75 4.02 1.24
N PHE A 438 4.56 4.61 1.33
CA PHE A 438 3.77 4.94 0.15
C PHE A 438 2.88 6.14 0.42
N ALA A 439 2.51 6.83 -0.66
CA ALA A 439 1.55 7.91 -0.64
C ALA A 439 0.79 7.90 -1.96
N ARG A 440 -0.50 8.24 -1.92
CA ARG A 440 -1.32 8.37 -3.13
C ARG A 440 -2.28 9.54 -2.98
N GLN A 441 -2.20 10.47 -3.93
CA GLN A 441 -3.08 11.63 -3.96
C GLN A 441 -4.31 11.38 -4.83
N ASN A 442 -5.49 11.88 -4.47
CA ASN A 442 -6.65 11.93 -5.38
C ASN A 442 -7.43 13.22 -5.23
N GLY A 443 -7.05 14.23 -6.01
CA GLY A 443 -7.77 15.49 -6.11
C GLY A 443 -7.91 16.22 -4.78
N VAL A 444 -8.95 17.03 -4.68
CA VAL A 444 -9.25 17.82 -3.48
C VAL A 444 -10.11 17.01 -2.51
N PRO A 445 -10.11 17.35 -1.22
CA PRO A 445 -10.88 16.62 -0.22
C PRO A 445 -12.39 16.67 -0.39
N ILE A 446 -13.02 15.58 0.05
CA ILE A 446 -14.46 15.51 0.28
C ILE A 446 -14.76 15.98 1.71
N ILE A 447 -13.98 15.50 2.69
CA ILE A 447 -13.99 15.95 4.08
C ILE A 447 -12.57 16.35 4.45
N GLU A 448 -12.42 17.50 5.09
CA GLU A 448 -11.17 17.98 5.68
C GLU A 448 -11.28 17.99 7.21
N ARG A 449 -10.14 17.81 7.87
CA ARG A 449 -10.06 17.98 9.32
C ARG A 449 -9.94 19.48 9.61
N ASP A 450 -10.92 20.02 10.32
CA ASP A 450 -10.87 21.40 10.80
C ASP A 450 -9.74 21.56 11.83
N ALA A 451 -8.83 22.50 11.60
CA ALA A 451 -7.65 22.68 12.44
C ALA A 451 -8.00 23.16 13.86
N ALA A 452 -9.09 23.90 14.03
CA ALA A 452 -9.48 24.47 15.32
C ALA A 452 -10.19 23.45 16.22
N THR A 453 -11.07 22.63 15.65
CA THR A 453 -11.93 21.70 16.41
C THR A 453 -11.52 20.24 16.28
N GLY A 454 -10.66 19.91 15.30
CA GLY A 454 -10.29 18.54 14.96
C GLY A 454 -11.42 17.72 14.33
N ARG A 455 -12.56 18.33 14.00
CA ARG A 455 -13.72 17.63 13.41
C ARG A 455 -13.64 17.62 11.89
N GLY A 456 -14.22 16.60 11.27
CA GLY A 456 -14.43 16.58 9.82
C GLY A 456 -15.45 17.62 9.35
N ILE A 457 -15.05 18.48 8.41
CA ILE A 457 -15.88 19.46 7.72
C ILE A 457 -15.88 19.20 6.21
N VAL A 458 -16.91 19.66 5.49
CA VAL A 458 -16.97 19.46 4.03
C VAL A 458 -15.87 20.26 3.34
N GLY A 459 -15.14 19.62 2.42
CA GLY A 459 -14.10 20.27 1.65
C GLY A 459 -14.63 21.47 0.85
N PRO A 460 -13.89 22.59 0.77
CA PRO A 460 -14.39 23.87 0.24
C PRO A 460 -14.79 23.82 -1.25
N LEU A 461 -14.24 22.86 -1.99
CA LEU A 461 -14.48 22.70 -3.42
C LEU A 461 -15.56 21.66 -3.76
N VAL A 462 -16.19 21.01 -2.77
CA VAL A 462 -17.23 19.97 -2.99
C VAL A 462 -18.39 20.47 -3.85
N ARG A 463 -18.75 21.76 -3.74
CA ARG A 463 -19.83 22.38 -4.52
C ARG A 463 -19.40 22.86 -5.90
N GLN A 464 -18.11 22.87 -6.19
CA GLN A 464 -17.52 23.49 -7.38
C GLN A 464 -17.06 22.41 -8.35
N TRP A 465 -17.91 22.03 -9.31
CA TRP A 465 -17.61 20.96 -10.28
C TRP A 465 -16.22 21.13 -10.95
N GLY A 466 -16.01 22.26 -11.62
CA GLY A 466 -14.76 22.51 -12.35
C GLY A 466 -13.54 22.63 -11.43
N ALA A 467 -13.60 23.51 -10.42
CA ALA A 467 -12.48 23.79 -9.54
C ALA A 467 -12.12 22.61 -8.62
N GLY A 468 -13.10 21.80 -8.21
CA GLY A 468 -12.85 20.57 -7.46
C GLY A 468 -12.38 19.40 -8.32
N ASN A 469 -12.23 19.62 -9.64
CA ASN A 469 -11.86 18.59 -10.62
C ASN A 469 -12.73 17.33 -10.52
N TRP A 470 -14.01 17.51 -10.17
CA TRP A 470 -14.93 16.39 -9.94
C TRP A 470 -15.26 15.74 -11.29
N SER A 471 -14.67 14.58 -11.58
CA SER A 471 -14.99 13.85 -12.82
C SER A 471 -16.47 13.41 -12.82
N GLY A 472 -17.07 13.36 -14.01
CA GLY A 472 -18.40 12.80 -14.25
C GLY A 472 -18.32 11.47 -15.00
N SER A 473 -19.47 10.92 -15.38
CA SER A 473 -19.61 9.73 -16.22
C SER A 473 -18.97 9.92 -17.61
N ALA A 474 -18.95 8.85 -18.42
CA ALA A 474 -18.52 8.96 -19.83
C ALA A 474 -19.36 9.97 -20.63
N ASN A 475 -20.61 10.22 -20.23
CA ASN A 475 -21.49 11.23 -20.81
C ASN A 475 -21.37 12.61 -20.14
N ALA A 476 -20.35 12.78 -19.28
CA ALA A 476 -20.12 13.95 -18.45
C ALA A 476 -21.23 14.25 -17.42
N ASP A 477 -21.98 13.24 -16.97
CA ASP A 477 -22.92 13.42 -15.85
C ASP A 477 -22.16 13.45 -14.52
N LEU A 478 -22.35 14.49 -13.72
CA LEU A 478 -21.69 14.56 -12.40
C LEU A 478 -22.11 13.42 -11.47
N ARG A 479 -23.36 12.98 -11.57
CA ARG A 479 -23.91 11.87 -10.80
C ARG A 479 -23.53 10.55 -11.49
N THR A 480 -22.77 9.72 -10.79
CA THR A 480 -22.20 8.48 -11.33
C THR A 480 -21.83 7.51 -10.21
N LEU A 481 -21.48 6.27 -10.56
CA LEU A 481 -20.89 5.30 -9.63
C LEU A 481 -19.57 5.85 -9.08
N ARG A 482 -19.38 5.87 -7.77
CA ARG A 482 -18.16 6.42 -7.13
C ARG A 482 -17.62 5.52 -6.03
N ALA A 483 -16.32 5.59 -5.81
CA ALA A 483 -15.68 5.09 -4.60
C ALA A 483 -15.02 6.23 -3.81
N GLY A 484 -14.90 6.08 -2.50
CA GLY A 484 -14.20 7.01 -1.63
C GLY A 484 -13.53 6.30 -0.46
N ALA A 485 -12.55 6.96 0.14
CA ALA A 485 -11.91 6.49 1.37
C ALA A 485 -12.01 7.58 2.44
N CYS A 486 -12.20 7.17 3.69
CA CYS A 486 -12.27 8.06 4.84
C CYS A 486 -11.45 7.50 6.00
N MET A 487 -10.81 8.40 6.76
CA MET A 487 -10.26 8.08 8.08
C MET A 487 -11.25 8.49 9.16
N LYS A 488 -11.42 7.63 10.16
CA LYS A 488 -12.25 7.89 11.34
C LYS A 488 -11.54 7.47 12.60
N THR A 489 -11.51 8.35 13.59
CA THR A 489 -11.11 8.03 14.96
C THR A 489 -12.35 7.71 15.79
N ALA A 490 -12.43 6.51 16.35
CA ALA A 490 -13.54 6.09 17.21
C ALA A 490 -13.04 5.21 18.36
N ALA A 491 -13.51 5.49 19.58
CA ALA A 491 -13.10 4.77 20.79
C ALA A 491 -11.57 4.62 20.95
N GLY A 492 -10.80 5.65 20.57
CA GLY A 492 -9.33 5.65 20.63
C GLY A 492 -8.63 4.83 19.55
N ARG A 493 -9.37 4.35 18.53
CA ARG A 493 -8.82 3.59 17.40
C ARG A 493 -9.01 4.32 16.09
N ASN A 494 -8.14 4.02 15.13
CA ASN A 494 -8.20 4.53 13.78
C ASN A 494 -8.85 3.49 12.85
N PHE A 495 -9.81 3.95 12.07
CA PHE A 495 -10.48 3.15 11.06
C PHE A 495 -10.27 3.76 9.69
N LEU A 496 -9.92 2.91 8.72
CA LEU A 496 -10.04 3.24 7.30
C LEU A 496 -11.39 2.74 6.82
N ILE A 497 -12.17 3.62 6.20
CA ILE A 497 -13.49 3.31 5.67
C ILE A 497 -13.47 3.45 4.15
N TYR A 498 -13.69 2.34 3.45
CA TYR A 498 -13.99 2.34 2.02
C TYR A 498 -15.50 2.56 1.82
N GLY A 499 -15.88 3.47 0.92
CA GLY A 499 -17.28 3.74 0.57
C GLY A 499 -17.53 3.50 -0.91
N TRP A 500 -18.52 2.68 -1.23
CA TRP A 500 -19.03 2.42 -2.57
C TRP A 500 -20.41 3.06 -2.73
N PHE A 501 -20.55 3.93 -3.73
CA PHE A 501 -21.75 4.71 -3.97
C PHE A 501 -22.33 4.30 -5.32
N SER A 502 -23.47 3.59 -5.31
CA SER A 502 -24.12 3.09 -6.53
C SER A 502 -24.38 4.21 -7.55
N THR A 503 -24.74 5.40 -7.06
CA THR A 503 -24.74 6.63 -7.85
C THR A 503 -24.71 7.85 -6.91
N ALA A 504 -23.76 8.77 -7.10
CA ALA A 504 -23.60 9.92 -6.22
C ALA A 504 -22.93 11.10 -6.91
N THR A 505 -23.23 12.31 -6.44
CA THR A 505 -22.37 13.49 -6.61
C THR A 505 -21.36 13.59 -5.44
N PRO A 506 -20.33 14.45 -5.53
CA PRO A 506 -19.46 14.73 -4.39
C PRO A 506 -20.22 15.24 -3.15
N SER A 507 -21.38 15.90 -3.34
CA SER A 507 -22.21 16.37 -2.23
C SER A 507 -22.86 15.22 -1.47
N ALA A 508 -23.38 14.20 -2.16
CA ALA A 508 -23.88 12.99 -1.49
C ALA A 508 -22.76 12.26 -0.73
N MET A 509 -21.56 12.15 -1.31
CA MET A 509 -20.40 11.56 -0.63
C MET A 509 -20.04 12.33 0.65
N ALA A 510 -19.95 13.66 0.58
CA ALA A 510 -19.66 14.50 1.72
C ALA A 510 -20.69 14.33 2.84
N ARG A 511 -21.99 14.34 2.52
CA ARG A 511 -23.03 14.14 3.53
C ARG A 511 -22.97 12.76 4.16
N THR A 512 -22.73 11.72 3.37
CA THR A 512 -22.57 10.37 3.90
C THR A 512 -21.37 10.29 4.84
N PHE A 513 -20.20 10.78 4.44
CA PHE A 513 -19.01 10.73 5.31
C PHE A 513 -19.16 11.61 6.56
N GLN A 514 -19.87 12.75 6.50
CA GLN A 514 -20.27 13.50 7.69
C GLN A 514 -21.17 12.68 8.61
N ALA A 515 -22.17 11.99 8.06
CA ALA A 515 -23.09 11.16 8.84
C ALA A 515 -22.36 10.02 9.57
N TYR A 516 -21.31 9.46 8.95
CA TYR A 516 -20.46 8.45 9.58
C TYR A 516 -19.38 9.03 10.50
N GLY A 517 -19.26 10.36 10.63
CA GLY A 517 -18.29 11.00 11.51
C GLY A 517 -16.84 10.82 11.05
N CYS A 518 -16.61 10.87 9.74
CA CYS A 518 -15.27 10.87 9.17
C CYS A 518 -14.47 12.11 9.59
N ASP A 519 -13.19 11.92 9.89
CA ASP A 519 -12.24 13.00 10.21
C ASP A 519 -11.70 13.64 8.93
N TYR A 520 -11.46 12.82 7.91
CA TYR A 520 -10.98 13.23 6.60
C TYR A 520 -11.49 12.23 5.56
N ALA A 521 -11.78 12.67 4.34
CA ALA A 521 -12.22 11.79 3.26
C ALA A 521 -11.76 12.30 1.89
N MET A 522 -11.40 11.35 1.03
CA MET A 522 -10.97 11.59 -0.34
C MET A 522 -11.75 10.75 -1.34
N LEU A 523 -11.81 11.23 -2.58
CA LEU A 523 -12.37 10.50 -3.70
C LEU A 523 -11.39 9.41 -4.15
N LEU A 524 -11.92 8.26 -4.58
CA LEU A 524 -11.16 7.23 -5.29
C LEU A 524 -11.61 7.18 -6.75
N ASP A 525 -11.16 6.19 -7.53
CA ASP A 525 -11.64 6.07 -8.91
C ASP A 525 -13.15 5.76 -8.97
N MET A 526 -13.73 5.88 -10.17
CA MET A 526 -15.18 5.94 -10.35
C MET A 526 -15.65 5.38 -11.70
N ASN A 527 -16.95 5.51 -11.97
CA ASN A 527 -17.65 5.26 -13.22
C ASN A 527 -17.84 3.80 -13.65
N ALA A 528 -17.10 2.85 -13.11
CA ALA A 528 -17.23 1.45 -13.50
C ALA A 528 -16.94 0.51 -12.31
N ILE A 529 -17.50 -0.70 -12.35
CA ILE A 529 -17.36 -1.68 -11.25
C ILE A 529 -15.90 -2.07 -11.05
N GLU A 530 -15.14 -2.20 -12.14
CA GLU A 530 -13.70 -2.45 -12.14
C GLU A 530 -12.88 -1.25 -11.63
N HIS A 531 -13.44 -0.04 -11.57
CA HIS A 531 -12.75 1.14 -11.02
C HIS A 531 -13.14 1.40 -9.56
N THR A 532 -14.24 0.80 -9.12
CA THR A 532 -14.70 0.81 -7.72
C THR A 532 -14.59 -0.58 -7.08
N TYR A 533 -13.70 -1.43 -7.60
CA TYR A 533 -13.57 -2.82 -7.17
C TYR A 533 -13.16 -2.88 -5.70
N MET A 534 -13.75 -3.80 -4.95
CA MET A 534 -13.35 -4.10 -3.58
C MET A 534 -13.62 -5.58 -3.28
N ALA A 535 -12.59 -6.25 -2.77
CA ALA A 535 -12.66 -7.63 -2.34
C ALA A 535 -12.05 -7.82 -0.95
N LEU A 536 -12.61 -8.77 -0.22
CA LEU A 536 -12.09 -9.32 1.03
C LEU A 536 -11.57 -10.72 0.78
N TYR A 537 -10.54 -11.08 1.54
CA TYR A 537 -9.91 -12.40 1.48
C TYR A 537 -9.96 -13.02 2.86
N THR A 538 -10.51 -14.23 2.91
CA THR A 538 -10.53 -15.05 4.13
C THR A 538 -9.91 -16.40 3.86
N PRO A 539 -9.30 -17.07 4.85
CA PRO A 539 -8.83 -18.43 4.68
C PRO A 539 -9.98 -19.36 4.28
N ASP A 540 -9.79 -20.14 3.23
CA ASP A 540 -10.68 -21.25 2.85
C ASP A 540 -10.38 -22.49 3.72
N LYS A 541 -11.39 -23.33 3.93
CA LYS A 541 -11.31 -24.60 4.66
C LYS A 541 -10.30 -25.59 4.04
N ALA A 542 -10.05 -25.52 2.74
CA ALA A 542 -9.07 -26.33 2.02
C ALA A 542 -7.68 -25.66 1.92
N GLY A 543 -7.44 -24.55 2.63
CA GLY A 543 -6.15 -23.85 2.64
C GLY A 543 -5.95 -22.87 1.48
N GLY A 544 -7.01 -22.48 0.76
CA GLY A 544 -6.96 -21.41 -0.24
C GLY A 544 -7.36 -20.02 0.31
N LEU A 545 -7.51 -19.05 -0.59
CA LEU A 545 -8.16 -17.76 -0.30
C LEU A 545 -9.60 -17.79 -0.81
N ASP A 546 -10.56 -17.64 0.09
CA ASP A 546 -11.95 -17.35 -0.24
C ASP A 546 -12.08 -15.85 -0.54
N THR A 547 -12.44 -15.51 -1.79
CA THR A 547 -12.56 -14.14 -2.27
C THR A 547 -14.02 -13.71 -2.23
N ARG A 548 -14.29 -12.62 -1.51
CA ARG A 548 -15.64 -12.09 -1.32
C ARG A 548 -15.69 -10.64 -1.77
N HIS A 549 -16.55 -10.35 -2.72
CA HIS A 549 -16.72 -8.98 -3.22
C HIS A 549 -17.82 -8.24 -2.45
N LEU A 550 -17.78 -6.91 -2.50
CA LEU A 550 -18.79 -6.05 -1.86
C LEU A 550 -20.16 -6.16 -2.53
N VAL A 551 -20.18 -6.22 -3.86
CA VAL A 551 -21.38 -6.42 -4.69
C VAL A 551 -21.13 -7.48 -5.74
N ALA A 552 -22.17 -8.24 -6.11
CA ALA A 552 -22.04 -9.40 -6.99
C ALA A 552 -21.44 -9.10 -8.38
N GLY A 553 -21.56 -7.87 -8.90
CA GLY A 553 -20.98 -7.51 -10.19
C GLY A 553 -19.45 -7.54 -10.21
N MET A 554 -18.79 -7.33 -9.07
CA MET A 554 -17.33 -7.27 -8.97
C MET A 554 -16.64 -8.61 -9.18
N SER A 555 -17.31 -9.73 -8.89
CA SER A 555 -16.75 -11.08 -9.11
C SER A 555 -16.54 -11.41 -10.58
N ARG A 556 -17.20 -10.66 -11.49
CA ARG A 556 -17.02 -10.80 -12.95
C ARG A 556 -15.74 -10.13 -13.46
N ILE A 557 -15.06 -9.36 -12.61
CA ILE A 557 -13.80 -8.68 -12.93
C ILE A 557 -12.61 -9.59 -12.62
N ASP A 558 -12.78 -10.54 -11.71
CA ASP A 558 -11.76 -11.57 -11.46
C ASP A 558 -11.60 -12.46 -12.70
N GLU A 559 -10.37 -12.85 -12.99
CA GLU A 559 -10.06 -13.73 -14.10
C GLU A 559 -10.39 -15.18 -13.74
N GLN A 560 -10.43 -16.05 -14.74
CA GLN A 560 -10.64 -17.48 -14.54
C GLN A 560 -9.49 -18.29 -15.14
N SER A 561 -9.01 -19.26 -14.37
CA SER A 561 -8.11 -20.29 -14.87
C SER A 561 -8.81 -21.17 -15.90
N ARG A 562 -8.05 -22.04 -16.60
CA ARG A 562 -8.63 -22.97 -17.59
C ARG A 562 -9.60 -23.98 -16.97
N ASP A 563 -9.40 -24.36 -15.71
CA ASP A 563 -10.27 -25.24 -14.95
C ASP A 563 -11.45 -24.50 -14.29
N GLY A 564 -11.66 -23.21 -14.63
CA GLY A 564 -12.80 -22.41 -14.20
C GLY A 564 -12.72 -21.90 -12.77
N ARG A 565 -11.57 -22.05 -12.10
CA ARG A 565 -11.36 -21.48 -10.77
C ARG A 565 -11.15 -19.97 -10.87
N PRO A 566 -11.74 -19.18 -9.95
CA PRO A 566 -11.52 -17.74 -9.92
C PRO A 566 -10.07 -17.43 -9.52
N ILE A 567 -9.46 -16.48 -10.23
CA ILE A 567 -8.15 -15.93 -9.92
C ILE A 567 -8.39 -14.50 -9.43
N PRO A 568 -8.14 -14.20 -8.15
CA PRO A 568 -8.50 -12.91 -7.59
C PRO A 568 -7.66 -11.77 -8.20
N ARG A 569 -8.33 -10.69 -8.59
CA ARG A 569 -7.67 -9.49 -9.11
C ARG A 569 -6.64 -8.91 -8.12
N PHE A 570 -5.55 -8.35 -8.62
CA PHE A 570 -4.41 -7.77 -7.88
C PHE A 570 -3.56 -8.75 -7.07
N ILE A 571 -4.04 -9.98 -6.83
CA ILE A 571 -3.29 -11.02 -6.12
C ILE A 571 -2.81 -12.08 -7.11
N GLY A 572 -3.74 -12.67 -7.87
CA GLY A 572 -3.43 -13.80 -8.72
C GLY A 572 -2.87 -13.43 -10.08
N PHE A 573 -2.94 -12.15 -10.46
CA PHE A 573 -2.42 -11.66 -11.74
C PHE A 573 -2.14 -10.16 -11.78
N PRO A 574 -1.24 -9.73 -12.68
CA PRO A 574 -1.01 -8.32 -13.02
C PRO A 574 -2.24 -7.61 -13.57
N ASP A 575 -2.69 -6.56 -12.88
CA ASP A 575 -3.72 -5.64 -13.36
C ASP A 575 -3.12 -4.37 -13.98
N ASN A 576 -3.88 -3.66 -14.81
CA ASN A 576 -3.42 -2.38 -15.36
C ASN A 576 -3.70 -1.19 -14.44
N ARG A 577 -4.51 -1.34 -13.38
CA ARG A 577 -4.87 -0.29 -12.42
C ARG A 577 -4.05 -0.38 -11.14
N ASP A 578 -3.88 0.78 -10.52
CA ASP A 578 -3.37 0.90 -9.17
C ASP A 578 -4.42 0.53 -8.13
N PHE A 579 -3.96 0.08 -6.96
CA PHE A 579 -4.81 -0.43 -5.90
C PHE A 579 -4.17 -0.26 -4.54
N PHE A 580 -5.03 -0.21 -3.52
CA PHE A 580 -4.63 -0.37 -2.13
C PHE A 580 -4.91 -1.79 -1.69
N TYR A 581 -4.10 -2.28 -0.75
CA TYR A 581 -4.27 -3.61 -0.16
C TYR A 581 -4.05 -3.55 1.35
N LEU A 582 -4.84 -4.32 2.08
CA LEU A 582 -4.77 -4.42 3.54
C LEU A 582 -4.15 -5.77 3.88
N MET A 583 -3.18 -5.76 4.78
CA MET A 583 -2.51 -6.97 5.27
C MET A 583 -2.74 -7.11 6.76
N ARG A 584 -2.96 -8.33 7.22
CA ARG A 584 -2.97 -8.64 8.66
C ARG A 584 -1.60 -8.34 9.25
N LYS A 585 -1.55 -7.57 10.34
CA LYS A 585 -0.31 -7.38 11.10
C LYS A 585 0.13 -8.72 11.67
N GLU A 586 1.43 -8.99 11.61
CA GLU A 586 2.00 -10.08 12.38
C GLU A 586 2.07 -9.69 13.85
N PRO A 587 1.85 -10.62 14.80
CA PRO A 587 2.18 -10.38 16.19
C PRO A 587 3.66 -9.97 16.28
N LEU A 588 3.94 -8.85 16.95
CA LEU A 588 5.33 -8.45 17.24
C LEU A 588 6.07 -9.64 17.86
N ARG A 589 7.16 -10.08 17.21
CA ARG A 589 7.98 -11.20 17.68
C ARG A 589 8.78 -10.85 18.92
#